data_AF-A0A1F9RS54-F1
#
_entry.id   AF-A0A1F9RS54-F1
#
_cell.length_a   1.000
_cell.length_b   1.000
_cell.length_c   1.000
_cell.angle_alpha   90.00
_cell.angle_beta   90.00
_cell.angle_gamma   90.00
#
_symmetry.space_group_name_H-M   'P 1'
#
loop_
_entity.id
_entity.type
_entity.pdbx_description
1 polymer ?
#
loop_
_entity_poly.entity_id
_entity_poly.type
_entity_poly.pdbx_seq_one_letter_code
_entity_poly.pdbx_strand_id
1 'polypeptide(L)'
;MTLLPLLVLLSPPGAVPAKAAEQCHYSYTVWNVKARKSLSRREVAKPYAELTAKEQGPLGCTPCEEDQEEVRLSNGLKFKACRKASGAVRRALETALSKGQRIVSIVGYRPQVSRGPVDPQGNRTELSNHSFGVAVDLNEEHNGLYERCPAWSPACRLRKGGPYRPGTDPLSLTPDGPAVTELKKEGFLWGGLLEGLQKDFMHFSPAGS
;
A
#
# COMPACT_ATOMS: atom_id res chain seq x y z
N MET A 1 47.61 49.31 -13.42
CA MET A 1 46.43 48.86 -14.20
C MET A 1 46.27 47.38 -13.95
N THR A 2 45.40 47.02 -13.01
CA THR A 2 45.18 45.64 -12.56
C THR A 2 43.95 45.11 -13.29
N LEU A 3 44.14 44.09 -14.14
CA LEU A 3 43.04 43.44 -14.86
C LEU A 3 42.22 42.57 -13.89
N LEU A 4 40.93 42.85 -13.76
CA LEU A 4 39.96 41.95 -13.13
C LEU A 4 39.55 40.86 -14.14
N PRO A 5 39.54 39.56 -13.77
CA PRO A 5 39.01 38.52 -14.63
C PRO A 5 37.48 38.50 -14.57
N LEU A 6 36.85 38.54 -15.73
CA LEU A 6 35.40 38.42 -15.91
C LEU A 6 35.01 36.95 -15.75
N LEU A 7 34.36 36.61 -14.64
CA LEU A 7 33.82 35.27 -14.39
C LEU A 7 32.51 35.10 -15.18
N VAL A 8 32.55 34.33 -16.27
CA VAL A 8 31.35 33.95 -17.03
C VAL A 8 30.63 32.84 -16.29
N LEU A 9 29.49 33.16 -15.68
CA LEU A 9 28.58 32.18 -15.09
C LEU A 9 27.84 31.43 -16.21
N LEU A 10 28.35 30.24 -16.56
CA LEU A 10 27.64 29.29 -17.40
C LEU A 10 26.42 28.76 -16.62
N SER A 11 25.22 29.22 -16.99
CA SER A 11 23.98 28.63 -16.48
C SER A 11 23.89 27.16 -16.94
N PRO A 12 23.58 26.21 -16.04
CA PRO A 12 23.39 24.83 -16.45
C PRO A 12 22.19 24.71 -17.40
N PRO A 13 22.25 23.82 -18.40
CA PRO A 13 21.12 23.57 -19.28
C PRO A 13 19.91 23.14 -18.45
N GLY A 14 18.79 23.86 -18.62
CA GLY A 14 17.54 23.57 -17.92
C GLY A 14 17.10 22.14 -18.22
N ALA A 15 16.85 21.37 -17.17
CA ALA A 15 16.28 20.04 -17.28
C ALA A 15 14.92 20.12 -17.97
N VAL A 16 14.79 19.48 -19.14
CA VAL A 16 13.50 19.34 -19.82
C VAL A 16 12.61 18.46 -18.94
N PRO A 17 11.39 18.90 -18.54
CA PRO A 17 10.50 18.07 -17.75
C PRO A 17 10.15 16.81 -18.55
N ALA A 18 10.33 15.63 -17.93
CA ALA A 18 9.94 14.37 -18.53
C ALA A 18 8.44 14.41 -18.84
N LYS A 19 8.07 14.11 -20.11
CA LYS A 19 6.68 14.03 -20.54
C LYS A 19 5.96 13.00 -19.66
N ALA A 20 4.89 13.41 -18.98
CA ALA A 20 4.06 12.50 -18.21
C ALA A 20 3.59 11.36 -19.11
N ALA A 21 3.53 10.13 -18.58
CA ALA A 21 3.02 9.00 -19.34
C ALA A 21 1.59 9.31 -19.81
N GLU A 22 1.36 9.19 -21.13
CA GLU A 22 0.05 9.47 -21.71
C GLU A 22 -0.92 8.29 -21.53
N GLN A 23 -0.38 7.11 -21.23
CA GLN A 23 -1.08 5.84 -21.08
C GLN A 23 -0.94 5.31 -19.66
N CYS A 24 -2.04 4.78 -19.14
CA CYS A 24 -2.12 4.05 -17.90
C CYS A 24 -2.16 2.54 -18.20
N HIS A 25 -1.25 1.78 -17.61
CA HIS A 25 -1.25 0.33 -17.69
C HIS A 25 -1.35 -0.28 -16.30
N TYR A 26 -2.20 -1.28 -16.14
CA TYR A 26 -2.19 -2.10 -14.93
C TYR A 26 -2.88 -3.42 -15.18
N SER A 27 -2.61 -4.36 -14.30
CA SER A 27 -3.21 -5.68 -14.36
C SER A 27 -3.67 -6.11 -12.97
N TYR A 28 -4.89 -6.61 -12.90
CA TYR A 28 -5.57 -6.86 -11.63
C TYR A 28 -6.23 -8.22 -11.61
N THR A 29 -6.49 -8.72 -10.41
CA THR A 29 -7.32 -9.91 -10.18
C THR A 29 -8.65 -9.50 -9.55
N VAL A 30 -9.66 -10.36 -9.66
CA VAL A 30 -10.99 -10.13 -9.08
C VAL A 30 -11.26 -11.17 -8.00
N TRP A 31 -11.54 -10.73 -6.77
CA TRP A 31 -11.95 -11.63 -5.70
C TRP A 31 -13.40 -12.08 -5.89
N ASN A 32 -13.60 -13.39 -6.05
CA ASN A 32 -14.93 -13.98 -6.08
C ASN A 32 -15.27 -14.58 -4.71
N VAL A 33 -16.34 -14.08 -4.09
CA VAL A 33 -16.78 -14.47 -2.74
C VAL A 33 -17.36 -15.89 -2.73
N LYS A 34 -18.08 -16.29 -3.79
CA LYS A 34 -18.68 -17.63 -3.91
C LYS A 34 -17.58 -18.70 -4.06
N ALA A 35 -16.61 -18.45 -4.94
CA ALA A 35 -15.49 -19.35 -5.21
C ALA A 35 -14.35 -19.24 -4.17
N ARG A 36 -14.39 -18.23 -3.30
CA ARG A 36 -13.37 -17.94 -2.27
C ARG A 36 -11.94 -17.86 -2.82
N LYS A 37 -11.79 -17.30 -4.02
CA LYS A 37 -10.48 -17.13 -4.67
C LYS A 37 -10.45 -15.92 -5.59
N SER A 38 -9.24 -15.47 -5.90
CA SER A 38 -9.00 -14.56 -7.01
C SER A 38 -9.21 -15.29 -8.34
N LEU A 39 -9.95 -14.66 -9.25
CA LEU A 39 -10.10 -15.10 -10.63
C LEU A 39 -8.90 -14.65 -11.47
N SER A 40 -8.85 -15.14 -12.71
CA SER A 40 -7.79 -14.87 -13.69
C SER A 40 -7.48 -13.37 -13.81
N ARG A 41 -6.19 -13.09 -14.02
CA ARG A 41 -5.66 -11.73 -14.19
C ARG A 41 -6.29 -11.08 -15.43
N ARG A 42 -6.64 -9.81 -15.30
CA ARG A 42 -7.10 -8.94 -16.39
C ARG A 42 -6.09 -7.84 -16.59
N GLU A 43 -5.94 -7.39 -17.83
CA GLU A 43 -5.03 -6.31 -18.20
C GLU A 43 -5.84 -5.12 -18.69
N VAL A 44 -5.36 -3.92 -18.38
CA VAL A 44 -5.94 -2.64 -18.78
C VAL A 44 -4.80 -1.79 -19.32
N ALA A 45 -5.04 -1.21 -20.49
CA ALA A 45 -4.17 -0.23 -21.13
C ALA A 45 -5.10 0.83 -21.74
N LYS A 46 -5.03 2.07 -21.25
CA LYS A 46 -5.86 3.17 -21.76
C LYS A 46 -5.27 4.54 -21.45
N PRO A 47 -5.67 5.59 -22.17
CA PRO A 47 -5.27 6.95 -21.85
C PRO A 47 -5.66 7.36 -20.42
N TYR A 48 -4.83 8.16 -19.75
CA TYR A 48 -5.16 8.71 -18.43
C TYR A 48 -6.48 9.49 -18.40
N ALA A 49 -6.82 10.14 -19.52
CA ALA A 49 -8.09 10.87 -19.68
C ALA A 49 -9.34 9.97 -19.59
N GLU A 50 -9.18 8.65 -19.75
CA GLU A 50 -10.25 7.65 -19.69
C GLU A 50 -10.31 6.91 -18.33
N LEU A 51 -9.53 7.36 -17.34
CA LEU A 51 -9.65 6.84 -15.98
C LEU A 51 -11.00 7.23 -15.39
N THR A 52 -11.70 6.24 -14.84
CA THR A 52 -12.98 6.44 -14.16
C THR A 52 -12.76 6.90 -12.72
N ALA A 53 -13.81 7.41 -12.07
CA ALA A 53 -13.76 7.75 -10.64
C ALA A 53 -13.36 6.57 -9.75
N LYS A 54 -13.66 5.32 -10.14
CA LYS A 54 -13.25 4.11 -9.40
C LYS A 54 -11.76 3.79 -9.50
N GLU A 55 -11.08 4.41 -10.46
CA GLU A 55 -9.63 4.31 -10.65
C GLU A 55 -8.88 5.51 -10.07
N GLN A 56 -9.60 6.41 -9.40
CA GLN A 56 -9.04 7.51 -8.63
C GLN A 56 -9.03 7.12 -7.15
N GLY A 57 -7.86 6.71 -6.67
CA GLY A 57 -7.64 6.31 -5.28
C GLY A 57 -7.30 7.49 -4.35
N PRO A 58 -7.11 7.20 -3.06
CA PRO A 58 -6.66 8.18 -2.08
C PRO A 58 -5.38 8.90 -2.52
N LEU A 59 -5.21 10.15 -2.06
CA LEU A 59 -4.05 11.01 -2.37
C LEU A 59 -3.91 11.34 -3.87
N GLY A 60 -4.94 11.05 -4.69
CA GLY A 60 -4.89 11.17 -6.14
C GLY A 60 -3.93 10.16 -6.79
N CYS A 61 -3.78 8.99 -6.17
CA CYS A 61 -3.08 7.85 -6.74
C CYS A 61 -4.01 7.03 -7.63
N THR A 62 -3.46 6.42 -8.67
CA THR A 62 -4.21 5.59 -9.63
C THR A 62 -3.73 4.15 -9.53
N PRO A 63 -4.42 3.18 -10.18
CA PRO A 63 -3.90 1.84 -10.28
C PRO A 63 -2.79 1.68 -11.33
N CYS A 64 -2.44 2.74 -12.07
CA CYS A 64 -1.46 2.69 -13.14
C CYS A 64 -0.08 2.33 -12.61
N GLU A 65 0.61 1.38 -13.25
CA GLU A 65 1.97 0.98 -12.92
C GLU A 65 2.95 2.14 -13.07
N GLU A 66 2.68 3.05 -14.00
CA GLU A 66 3.45 4.27 -14.25
C GLU A 66 3.48 5.21 -13.04
N ASP A 67 2.46 5.18 -12.17
CA ASP A 67 2.36 6.00 -10.96
C ASP A 67 3.00 5.38 -9.73
N GLN A 68 3.51 4.17 -9.86
CA GLN A 68 4.17 3.45 -8.80
C GLN A 68 5.68 3.63 -8.90
N GLU A 69 6.36 3.61 -7.76
CA GLU A 69 7.81 3.53 -7.68
C GLU A 69 8.23 2.42 -6.73
N GLU A 70 9.42 1.87 -6.97
CA GLU A 70 10.04 0.93 -6.04
C GLU A 70 10.56 1.66 -4.81
N VAL A 71 10.06 1.27 -3.65
CA VAL A 71 10.57 1.68 -2.35
C VAL A 71 11.52 0.60 -1.84
N ARG A 72 12.70 1.01 -1.38
CA ARG A 72 13.70 0.15 -0.76
C ARG A 72 13.92 0.59 0.69
N LEU A 73 13.89 -0.39 1.60
CA LEU A 73 14.16 -0.19 3.02
C LEU A 73 15.61 -0.57 3.36
N SER A 74 16.15 -0.03 4.45
CA SER A 74 17.50 -0.31 4.94
C SER A 74 17.77 -1.80 5.25
N ASN A 75 16.73 -2.57 5.57
CA ASN A 75 16.81 -4.01 5.80
C ASN A 75 16.76 -4.85 4.50
N GLY A 76 16.79 -4.23 3.32
CA GLY A 76 16.83 -4.88 2.02
C GLY A 76 15.45 -5.24 1.44
N LEU A 77 14.36 -5.06 2.19
CA LEU A 77 13.01 -5.26 1.67
C LEU A 77 12.68 -4.24 0.57
N LYS A 78 11.89 -4.68 -0.41
CA LYS A 78 11.43 -3.87 -1.53
C LYS A 78 9.94 -4.07 -1.76
N PHE A 79 9.26 -3.02 -2.17
CA PHE A 79 7.87 -3.04 -2.58
C PHE A 79 7.58 -1.88 -3.53
N LYS A 80 6.48 -1.93 -4.27
CA LYS A 80 6.00 -0.78 -5.05
C LYS A 80 4.98 0.02 -4.24
N ALA A 81 4.99 1.34 -4.37
CA ALA A 81 3.98 2.23 -3.80
C ALA A 81 3.74 3.42 -4.73
N CYS A 82 2.60 4.09 -4.59
CA CYS A 82 2.33 5.30 -5.35
C CYS A 82 3.36 6.37 -5.02
N ARG A 83 3.87 7.09 -6.03
CA ARG A 83 4.87 8.17 -5.85
C ARG A 83 4.47 9.24 -4.82
N LYS A 84 3.17 9.47 -4.66
CA LYS A 84 2.64 10.44 -3.68
C LYS A 84 2.64 9.92 -2.24
N ALA A 85 2.66 8.62 -2.04
CA ALA A 85 2.61 7.97 -0.72
C ALA A 85 3.96 7.36 -0.31
N SER A 86 4.80 6.98 -1.28
CA SER A 86 6.05 6.25 -1.09
C SER A 86 7.00 6.89 -0.09
N GLY A 87 7.18 8.22 -0.14
CA GLY A 87 8.06 8.95 0.77
C GLY A 87 7.59 8.84 2.23
N ALA A 88 6.29 8.99 2.47
CA ALA A 88 5.69 8.88 3.80
C ALA A 88 5.79 7.46 4.37
N VAL A 89 5.41 6.46 3.56
CA VAL A 89 5.51 5.04 3.94
C VAL A 89 6.96 4.67 4.22
N ARG A 90 7.91 5.06 3.36
CA ARG A 90 9.33 4.76 3.57
C ARG A 90 9.83 5.35 4.88
N ARG A 91 9.58 6.64 5.15
CA ARG A 91 10.02 7.29 6.40
C ARG A 91 9.47 6.59 7.64
N ALA A 92 8.18 6.27 7.65
CA ALA A 92 7.57 5.56 8.78
C ALA A 92 8.22 4.19 9.01
N LEU A 93 8.40 3.40 7.96
CA LEU A 93 8.97 2.06 8.06
C LEU A 93 10.45 2.08 8.44
N GLU A 94 11.26 2.99 7.89
CA GLU A 94 12.66 3.17 8.30
C GLU A 94 12.77 3.61 9.76
N THR A 95 11.89 4.50 10.21
CA THR A 95 11.83 4.91 11.61
C THR A 95 11.45 3.74 12.50
N ALA A 96 10.46 2.93 12.10
CA ALA A 96 10.08 1.72 12.82
C ALA A 96 11.25 0.71 12.92
N LEU A 97 11.97 0.47 11.81
CA LEU A 97 13.16 -0.39 11.78
C LEU A 97 14.25 0.13 12.74
N SER A 98 14.51 1.44 12.74
CA SER A 98 15.49 2.05 13.65
C SER A 98 15.11 1.91 15.14
N LYS A 99 13.81 1.75 15.43
CA LYS A 99 13.26 1.49 16.76
C LYS A 99 13.17 0.00 17.10
N GLY A 100 13.77 -0.87 16.29
CA GLY A 100 13.82 -2.31 16.53
C GLY A 100 12.59 -3.08 16.07
N GLN A 101 11.65 -2.47 15.34
CA GLN A 101 10.56 -3.22 14.72
C GLN A 101 11.14 -4.27 13.77
N ARG A 102 10.73 -5.52 13.94
CA ARG A 102 11.08 -6.59 13.01
C ARG A 102 10.07 -6.62 11.86
N ILE A 103 10.54 -6.28 10.66
CA ILE A 103 9.78 -6.38 9.40
C ILE A 103 10.53 -7.35 8.50
N VAL A 104 9.91 -8.48 8.19
CA VAL A 104 10.50 -9.56 7.39
C VAL A 104 9.76 -9.79 6.08
N SER A 105 8.52 -9.31 5.97
CA SER A 105 7.81 -9.24 4.69
C SER A 105 6.97 -7.97 4.59
N ILE A 106 6.79 -7.51 3.35
CA ILE A 106 5.99 -6.34 3.02
C ILE A 106 5.31 -6.53 1.66
N VAL A 107 4.04 -6.16 1.57
CA VAL A 107 3.31 -6.09 0.30
C VAL A 107 2.74 -4.68 0.14
N GLY A 108 3.17 -3.98 -0.91
CA GLY A 108 2.64 -2.67 -1.28
C GLY A 108 1.59 -2.76 -2.40
N TYR A 109 1.90 -2.14 -3.53
CA TYR A 109 1.08 -2.15 -4.75
C TYR A 109 0.81 -3.58 -5.24
N ARG A 110 -0.48 -3.94 -5.27
CA ARG A 110 -1.00 -5.24 -5.73
C ARG A 110 -2.45 -5.03 -6.20
N PRO A 111 -2.67 -4.70 -7.49
CA PRO A 111 -4.02 -4.44 -8.00
C PRO A 111 -4.96 -5.63 -7.86
N GLN A 112 -6.04 -5.38 -7.14
CA GLN A 112 -7.08 -6.36 -6.92
C GLN A 112 -8.42 -5.66 -6.69
N VAL A 113 -9.43 -6.14 -7.40
CA VAL A 113 -10.83 -5.83 -7.13
C VAL A 113 -11.31 -6.77 -6.02
N SER A 114 -11.25 -6.30 -4.78
CA SER A 114 -11.60 -7.09 -3.58
C SER A 114 -12.53 -6.37 -2.61
N ARG A 115 -13.00 -5.17 -2.95
CA ARG A 115 -13.93 -4.36 -2.17
C ARG A 115 -15.24 -4.07 -2.90
N GLY A 116 -16.11 -3.30 -2.25
CA GLY A 116 -17.39 -2.88 -2.81
C GLY A 116 -18.45 -3.97 -2.79
N PRO A 117 -19.64 -3.68 -3.34
CA PRO A 117 -20.72 -4.66 -3.45
C PRO A 117 -20.28 -5.88 -4.27
N VAL A 118 -20.99 -6.98 -4.05
CA VAL A 118 -20.79 -8.24 -4.78
C VAL A 118 -21.80 -8.29 -5.93
N ASP A 119 -21.33 -8.54 -7.15
CA ASP A 119 -22.19 -8.70 -8.33
C ASP A 119 -22.97 -10.04 -8.29
N PRO A 120 -23.96 -10.27 -9.18
CA PRO A 120 -24.71 -11.53 -9.22
C PRO A 120 -23.83 -12.78 -9.41
N GLN A 121 -22.67 -12.63 -10.04
CA GLN A 121 -21.68 -13.69 -10.29
C GLN A 121 -20.77 -13.95 -9.07
N GLY A 122 -20.89 -13.15 -8.00
CA GLY A 122 -20.12 -13.31 -6.78
C GLY A 122 -18.81 -12.53 -6.75
N ASN A 123 -18.56 -11.65 -7.73
CA ASN A 123 -17.33 -10.85 -7.79
C ASN A 123 -17.46 -9.58 -6.97
N ARG A 124 -16.38 -9.20 -6.28
CA ARG A 124 -16.20 -7.83 -5.80
C ARG A 124 -16.08 -6.87 -6.99
N THR A 125 -16.38 -5.59 -6.76
CA THR A 125 -16.59 -4.61 -7.84
C THR A 125 -15.74 -3.35 -7.70
N GLU A 126 -14.99 -3.21 -6.61
CA GLU A 126 -14.11 -2.07 -6.36
C GLU A 126 -12.67 -2.50 -6.07
N LEU A 127 -11.73 -1.66 -6.53
CA LEU A 127 -10.30 -1.79 -6.27
C LEU A 127 -10.00 -1.59 -4.78
N SER A 128 -9.10 -2.40 -4.24
CA SER A 128 -8.56 -2.23 -2.89
C SER A 128 -7.52 -1.11 -2.82
N ASN A 129 -7.18 -0.65 -1.60
CA ASN A 129 -6.12 0.36 -1.40
C ASN A 129 -4.74 -0.10 -1.92
N HIS A 130 -4.47 -1.41 -1.91
CA HIS A 130 -3.26 -1.97 -2.54
C HIS A 130 -3.22 -1.70 -4.04
N SER A 131 -4.37 -1.60 -4.70
CA SER A 131 -4.41 -1.31 -6.13
C SER A 131 -3.90 0.07 -6.47
N PHE A 132 -4.00 1.02 -5.54
CA PHE A 132 -3.53 2.38 -5.74
C PHE A 132 -2.14 2.63 -5.16
N GLY A 133 -1.46 1.59 -4.64
CA GLY A 133 -0.15 1.74 -4.02
C GLY A 133 -0.13 2.60 -2.76
N VAL A 134 -1.29 2.75 -2.10
CA VAL A 134 -1.47 3.52 -0.85
C VAL A 134 -1.73 2.62 0.35
N ALA A 135 -1.38 1.35 0.24
CA ALA A 135 -1.48 0.40 1.34
C ALA A 135 -0.23 -0.45 1.46
N VAL A 136 0.06 -0.89 2.69
CA VAL A 136 1.09 -1.88 2.97
C VAL A 136 0.54 -2.95 3.91
N ASP A 137 0.83 -4.22 3.57
CA ASP A 137 0.66 -5.36 4.48
C ASP A 137 2.05 -5.70 5.04
N LEU A 138 2.21 -5.75 6.36
CA LEU A 138 3.48 -6.12 7.01
C LEU A 138 3.38 -7.50 7.65
N ASN A 139 4.41 -8.33 7.43
CA ASN A 139 4.54 -9.64 8.07
C ASN A 139 3.23 -10.46 7.94
N GLU A 140 2.66 -10.62 6.73
CA GLU A 140 1.29 -11.18 6.55
C GLU A 140 1.11 -12.59 7.13
N GLU A 141 2.18 -13.39 7.19
CA GLU A 141 2.21 -14.73 7.82
C GLU A 141 2.22 -14.69 9.37
N HIS A 142 2.26 -13.50 9.96
CA HIS A 142 2.25 -13.26 11.41
C HIS A 142 1.12 -12.31 11.86
N ASN A 143 0.39 -11.75 10.89
CA ASN A 143 -0.63 -10.71 11.11
C ASN A 143 -1.80 -10.91 10.16
N GLY A 144 -2.67 -11.88 10.45
CA GLY A 144 -3.76 -12.25 9.56
C GLY A 144 -4.92 -11.24 9.47
N LEU A 145 -5.73 -11.45 8.44
CA LEU A 145 -7.06 -10.88 8.29
C LEU A 145 -8.07 -11.83 8.92
N TYR A 146 -8.89 -11.30 9.81
CA TYR A 146 -9.94 -12.00 10.53
C TYR A 146 -11.32 -11.50 10.15
N GLU A 147 -12.31 -12.38 10.24
CA GLU A 147 -13.72 -12.08 10.04
C GLU A 147 -14.57 -12.58 11.23
N ARG A 148 -15.82 -12.08 11.30
CA ARG A 148 -16.72 -12.27 12.46
C ARG A 148 -16.06 -11.82 13.76
N CYS A 149 -15.34 -10.71 13.68
CA CYS A 149 -14.46 -10.22 14.73
C CYS A 149 -14.84 -8.79 15.14
N PRO A 150 -15.99 -8.58 15.81
CA PRO A 150 -16.39 -7.26 16.29
C PRO A 150 -15.35 -6.69 17.26
N ALA A 151 -14.86 -7.54 18.17
CA ALA A 151 -13.70 -7.31 19.02
C ALA A 151 -12.71 -8.46 18.83
N TRP A 152 -11.42 -8.18 18.97
CA TRP A 152 -10.39 -9.21 18.86
C TRP A 152 -10.55 -10.25 19.96
N SER A 153 -10.59 -11.52 19.56
CA SER A 153 -10.49 -12.67 20.45
C SER A 153 -10.00 -13.90 19.66
N PRO A 154 -9.49 -14.95 20.33
CA PRO A 154 -9.15 -16.21 19.67
C PRO A 154 -10.32 -16.89 18.93
N ALA A 155 -11.57 -16.51 19.22
CA ALA A 155 -12.75 -17.01 18.51
C ALA A 155 -12.96 -16.38 17.13
N CYS A 156 -12.26 -15.28 16.81
CA CYS A 156 -12.28 -14.67 15.49
C CYS A 156 -11.76 -15.66 14.44
N ARG A 157 -12.41 -15.72 13.26
CA ARG A 157 -12.02 -16.66 12.22
C ARG A 157 -10.93 -16.07 11.34
N LEU A 158 -9.78 -16.70 11.29
CA LEU A 158 -8.71 -16.37 10.35
C LEU A 158 -9.18 -16.62 8.91
N ARG A 159 -9.03 -15.63 8.05
CA ARG A 159 -9.45 -15.66 6.64
C ARG A 159 -8.27 -15.65 5.66
N LYS A 160 -7.21 -14.89 5.97
CA LYS A 160 -5.99 -14.76 5.14
C LYS A 160 -4.78 -14.47 6.04
N GLY A 161 -3.59 -14.92 5.61
CA GLY A 161 -2.34 -14.71 6.33
C GLY A 161 -2.19 -15.70 7.47
N GLY A 162 -1.27 -15.40 8.39
CA GLY A 162 -1.03 -16.25 9.55
C GLY A 162 -1.64 -15.73 10.84
N PRO A 163 -1.56 -16.53 11.93
CA PRO A 163 -2.28 -16.19 13.16
C PRO A 163 -1.64 -14.99 13.87
N TYR A 164 -2.47 -14.03 14.26
CA TYR A 164 -2.06 -12.90 15.08
C TYR A 164 -1.84 -13.33 16.53
N ARG A 165 -0.59 -13.25 17.01
CA ARG A 165 -0.17 -13.71 18.35
C ARG A 165 0.73 -12.66 19.04
N PRO A 166 0.20 -11.46 19.34
CA PRO A 166 0.98 -10.42 20.01
C PRO A 166 1.53 -10.93 21.35
N GLY A 167 2.78 -10.61 21.66
CA GLY A 167 3.48 -11.02 22.88
C GLY A 167 4.15 -12.40 22.83
N THR A 168 3.70 -13.31 21.96
CA THR A 168 4.36 -14.61 21.72
C THR A 168 5.17 -14.59 20.43
N ASP A 169 4.60 -14.04 19.35
CA ASP A 169 5.26 -13.92 18.07
C ASP A 169 5.87 -12.52 17.94
N PRO A 170 7.21 -12.39 17.88
CA PRO A 170 7.88 -11.08 17.79
C PRO A 170 7.65 -10.37 16.45
N LEU A 171 7.02 -11.01 15.47
CA LEU A 171 6.65 -10.43 14.18
C LEU A 171 5.20 -9.96 14.12
N SER A 172 4.38 -10.28 15.14
CA SER A 172 3.04 -9.73 15.29
C SER A 172 3.09 -8.25 15.68
N LEU A 173 2.27 -7.43 15.02
CA LEU A 173 2.18 -5.99 15.25
C LEU A 173 1.38 -5.69 16.52
N THR A 174 1.79 -4.72 17.32
CA THR A 174 1.01 -4.30 18.51
C THR A 174 0.46 -2.89 18.31
N PRO A 175 -0.69 -2.54 18.94
CA PRO A 175 -1.30 -1.21 18.80
C PRO A 175 -0.36 -0.03 19.10
N ASP A 176 0.59 -0.26 20.00
CA ASP A 176 1.61 0.67 20.49
C ASP A 176 3.00 0.42 19.86
N GLY A 177 3.13 -0.58 18.99
CA GLY A 177 4.40 -0.95 18.37
C GLY A 177 4.93 0.12 17.43
N PRO A 178 6.25 0.13 17.13
CA PRO A 178 6.84 1.18 16.31
C PRO A 178 6.22 1.30 14.91
N ALA A 179 5.96 0.18 14.20
CA ALA A 179 5.34 0.27 12.87
C ALA A 179 3.95 0.92 12.91
N VAL A 180 3.09 0.52 13.86
CA VAL A 180 1.74 1.07 13.99
C VAL A 180 1.80 2.56 14.34
N THR A 181 2.68 2.93 15.26
CA THR A 181 2.83 4.31 15.71
C THR A 181 3.36 5.22 14.61
N GLU A 182 4.41 4.81 13.88
CA GLU A 182 5.02 5.67 12.86
C GLU A 182 4.15 5.78 11.60
N LEU A 183 3.47 4.72 11.17
CA LEU A 183 2.53 4.79 10.04
C LEU A 183 1.33 5.70 10.36
N LYS A 184 0.82 5.66 11.61
CA LYS A 184 -0.24 6.57 12.05
C LYS A 184 0.17 8.04 11.97
N LYS A 185 1.40 8.39 12.31
CA LYS A 185 1.91 9.78 12.20
C LYS A 185 1.92 10.29 10.77
N GLU A 186 2.12 9.40 9.80
CA GLU A 186 2.07 9.70 8.37
C GLU A 186 0.64 9.60 7.79
N GLY A 187 -0.38 9.47 8.64
CA GLY A 187 -1.80 9.48 8.25
C GLY A 187 -2.38 8.13 7.84
N PHE A 188 -1.68 7.02 8.09
CA PHE A 188 -2.20 5.68 7.80
C PHE A 188 -2.96 5.12 9.00
N LEU A 189 -4.11 4.51 8.74
CA LEU A 189 -4.88 3.77 9.73
C LEU A 189 -4.47 2.30 9.69
N TRP A 190 -4.52 1.65 10.85
CA TRP A 190 -4.20 0.24 10.99
C TRP A 190 -5.47 -0.61 11.05
N GLY A 191 -5.57 -1.62 10.19
CA GLY A 191 -6.76 -2.47 10.06
C GLY A 191 -7.06 -3.34 11.28
N GLY A 192 -6.08 -3.52 12.18
CA GLY A 192 -6.27 -4.22 13.45
C GLY A 192 -7.14 -3.47 14.45
N LEU A 193 -7.35 -2.17 14.29
CA LEU A 193 -8.12 -1.32 15.20
C LEU A 193 -9.43 -0.79 14.61
N LEU A 194 -9.75 -1.12 13.37
CA LEU A 194 -10.99 -0.66 12.77
C LEU A 194 -12.21 -1.30 13.42
N GLU A 195 -13.29 -0.53 13.52
CA GLU A 195 -14.58 -1.03 13.97
C GLU A 195 -15.22 -1.97 12.93
N GLY A 196 -16.16 -2.79 13.38
CA GLY A 196 -16.87 -3.74 12.53
C GLY A 196 -16.36 -5.17 12.62
N LEU A 197 -16.83 -6.03 11.71
CA LEU A 197 -16.70 -7.48 11.78
C LEU A 197 -15.35 -8.04 11.27
N GLN A 198 -14.43 -7.18 10.85
CA GLN A 198 -13.12 -7.58 10.36
C GLN A 198 -12.02 -6.90 11.17
N LYS A 199 -10.91 -7.62 11.32
CA LYS A 199 -9.66 -7.09 11.88
C LYS A 199 -8.54 -7.53 10.95
N ASP A 200 -7.86 -6.58 10.34
CA ASP A 200 -6.77 -6.85 9.40
C ASP A 200 -5.44 -6.40 10.01
N PHE A 201 -4.78 -7.31 10.74
CA PHE A 201 -3.62 -6.95 11.54
C PHE A 201 -2.38 -6.65 10.71
N MET A 202 -2.28 -7.13 9.46
CA MET A 202 -1.16 -6.80 8.56
C MET A 202 -1.30 -5.42 7.93
N HIS A 203 -2.53 -4.92 7.80
CA HIS A 203 -2.86 -3.90 6.81
C HIS A 203 -2.80 -2.47 7.33
N PHE A 204 -2.21 -1.59 6.53
CA PHE A 204 -2.21 -0.14 6.72
C PHE A 204 -2.63 0.57 5.45
N SER A 205 -3.51 1.56 5.56
CA SER A 205 -3.89 2.45 4.46
C SER A 205 -4.56 3.73 4.97
N PRO A 206 -4.75 4.78 4.16
CA PRO A 206 -5.48 5.99 4.59
C PRO A 206 -6.90 5.73 5.11
N ALA A 207 -7.56 4.66 4.65
CA ALA A 207 -8.90 4.24 5.12
C ALA A 207 -8.86 3.08 6.13
N GLY A 208 -7.69 2.47 6.36
CA GLY A 208 -7.46 1.40 7.34
C GLY A 208 -7.95 0.00 6.97
N SER A 209 -8.84 -0.17 5.99
CA SER A 209 -9.30 -1.48 5.48
C SER A 209 -9.62 -1.40 4.02
#